data_AF-A0A351IS07-F1
#
_entry.id   AF-A0A351IS07-F1
#
_cell.length_a   1.000
_cell.length_b   1.000
_cell.length_c   1.000
_cell.angle_alpha   90.00
_cell.angle_beta   90.00
_cell.angle_gamma   90.00
#
_symmetry.space_group_name_H-M   'P 1'
#
loop_
_entity.id
_entity.type
_entity.pdbx_description
1 polymer ?
#
loop_
_entity_poly.entity_id
_entity_poly.type
_entity_poly.pdbx_seq_one_letter_code
_entity_poly.pdbx_strand_id
1 'polypeptide(L)'
;MSSFYTKSIYHGAQVLRKFGFRFNENSDERVLSMKKILRDIGGSIELQIAVYPDGSWTAESRNIDGIITGGRGQERMAEVIKDAIFTYFSIPSYLCNDGLLKMDNEAIKITQRVYA
;
A
#
# COMPACT_ATOMS: atom_id res chain seq x y z
N MET A 1 6.11 -25.72 -2.98
CA MET A 1 6.63 -25.42 -1.63
C MET A 1 6.19 -24.01 -1.25
N SER A 2 5.21 -23.89 -0.35
CA SER A 2 4.90 -22.73 0.50
C SER A 2 4.65 -21.34 -0.17
N SER A 3 3.43 -21.10 -0.65
CA SER A 3 2.87 -19.78 -0.99
C SER A 3 1.98 -19.21 0.14
N PHE A 4 2.48 -19.21 1.38
CA PHE A 4 1.70 -18.78 2.56
C PHE A 4 2.36 -17.67 3.43
N TYR A 5 3.56 -17.19 3.10
CA TYR A 5 4.29 -16.29 3.99
C TYR A 5 4.01 -14.79 3.83
N THR A 6 3.33 -14.35 2.78
CA THR A 6 3.20 -12.91 2.50
C THR A 6 1.92 -12.28 3.05
N LYS A 7 0.90 -13.07 3.45
CA LYS A 7 -0.45 -12.56 3.75
C LYS A 7 -0.67 -12.09 5.21
N SER A 8 0.33 -12.20 6.08
CA SER A 8 0.14 -12.06 7.54
C SER A 8 0.97 -10.95 8.20
N ILE A 9 1.94 -10.37 7.49
CA ILE A 9 2.98 -9.56 8.16
C ILE A 9 2.54 -8.10 8.36
N TYR A 10 1.84 -7.51 7.40
CA TYR A 10 1.21 -6.19 7.56
C TYR A 10 0.20 -6.17 8.71
N HIS A 11 -0.65 -7.20 8.79
CA HIS A 11 -1.58 -7.38 9.90
C HIS A 11 -0.86 -7.48 11.25
N GLY A 12 0.23 -8.26 11.33
CA GLY A 12 1.02 -8.39 12.56
C GLY A 12 1.59 -7.06 13.06
N ALA A 13 2.13 -6.24 12.15
CA ALA A 13 2.65 -4.92 12.50
C ALA A 13 1.57 -3.94 12.95
N GLN A 14 0.40 -3.93 12.28
CA GLN A 14 -0.75 -3.13 12.67
C GLN A 14 -1.28 -3.53 14.06
N VAL A 15 -1.28 -4.82 14.37
CA VAL A 15 -1.65 -5.34 15.70
C VAL A 15 -0.67 -4.87 16.77
N LEU A 16 0.65 -5.01 16.57
CA LEU A 16 1.65 -4.54 17.54
C LEU A 16 1.54 -3.03 17.84
N ARG A 17 1.23 -2.21 16.82
CA ARG A 17 0.98 -0.78 17.02
C ARG A 17 -0.26 -0.50 17.87
N LYS A 18 -1.35 -1.27 17.69
CA LYS A 18 -2.54 -1.18 18.56
C LYS A 18 -2.22 -1.50 20.02
N PHE A 19 -1.19 -2.30 20.27
CA PHE A 19 -0.68 -2.62 21.61
C PHE A 19 0.36 -1.64 22.16
N GLY A 20 0.59 -0.50 21.48
CA GLY A 20 1.41 0.59 22.00
C GLY A 20 2.89 0.54 21.63
N PHE A 21 3.32 -0.44 20.81
CA PHE A 21 4.68 -0.46 20.29
C PHE A 21 4.89 0.69 19.28
N ARG A 22 5.92 1.51 19.55
CA ARG A 22 6.38 2.57 18.64
C ARG A 22 7.62 2.11 17.91
N PHE A 23 7.53 1.97 16.60
CA PHE A 23 8.67 1.76 15.72
C PHE A 23 9.23 3.11 15.29
N ASN A 24 10.54 3.23 15.07
CA ASN A 24 11.14 4.44 14.53
C ASN A 24 11.27 4.32 13.02
N GLU A 25 10.22 4.69 12.28
CA GLU A 25 10.23 4.64 10.81
C GLU A 25 11.07 5.76 10.20
N ASN A 26 11.26 6.87 10.92
CA ASN A 26 11.93 8.07 10.41
C ASN A 26 13.45 7.93 10.29
N SER A 27 14.03 6.83 10.79
CA SER A 27 15.46 6.53 10.65
C SER A 27 15.75 5.46 9.59
N ASP A 28 14.74 4.83 8.99
CA ASP A 28 14.96 3.78 7.99
C ASP A 28 15.14 4.38 6.59
N GLU A 29 16.23 4.02 5.92
CA GLU A 29 16.59 4.56 4.60
C GLU A 29 15.53 4.28 3.53
N ARG A 30 14.83 3.15 3.61
CA ARG A 30 13.77 2.78 2.65
C ARG A 30 12.54 3.65 2.85
N VAL A 31 12.19 3.94 4.11
CA VAL A 31 11.10 4.86 4.46
C VAL A 31 11.45 6.28 4.01
N LEU A 32 12.69 6.73 4.22
CA LEU A 32 13.16 8.05 3.76
C LEU A 32 13.13 8.16 2.23
N SER A 33 13.58 7.11 1.52
CA SER A 33 13.51 7.01 0.06
C SER A 33 12.07 7.06 -0.45
N MET A 34 11.17 6.27 0.16
CA MET A 34 9.74 6.30 -0.14
C MET A 34 9.15 7.71 0.03
N LYS A 35 9.42 8.38 1.16
CA LYS A 35 8.95 9.76 1.41
C LYS A 35 9.49 10.75 0.39
N LYS A 36 10.75 10.60 -0.04
CA LYS A 36 11.33 11.43 -1.10
C LYS A 36 10.57 11.24 -2.41
N ILE A 37 10.36 10.00 -2.84
CA ILE A 37 9.63 9.68 -4.07
C ILE A 37 8.20 10.23 -4.00
N LEU A 38 7.49 10.02 -2.88
CA LEU A 38 6.14 10.55 -2.68
C LEU A 38 6.09 12.08 -2.82
N ARG A 39 7.06 12.79 -2.26
CA ARG A 39 7.16 14.25 -2.41
C ARG A 39 7.42 14.63 -3.87
N ASP A 40 8.30 13.91 -4.55
CA ASP A 40 8.70 14.22 -5.93
C ASP A 40 7.52 14.00 -6.92
N ILE A 41 6.57 13.11 -6.61
CA ILE A 41 5.35 12.87 -7.42
C ILE A 41 4.13 13.69 -6.98
N GLY A 42 4.30 14.70 -6.12
CA GLY A 42 3.21 15.59 -5.70
C GLY A 42 2.40 15.09 -4.49
N GLY A 43 2.96 14.19 -3.68
CA GLY A 43 2.46 13.83 -2.35
C GLY A 43 1.47 12.68 -2.30
N SER A 44 1.06 12.12 -3.44
CA SER A 44 0.10 11.01 -3.46
C SER A 44 0.36 10.03 -4.59
N ILE A 45 0.07 8.75 -4.34
CA ILE A 45 0.09 7.70 -5.37
C ILE A 45 -1.29 7.68 -6.02
N GLU A 46 -1.34 7.85 -7.33
CA GLU A 46 -2.57 7.80 -8.10
C GLU A 46 -2.81 6.38 -8.59
N LEU A 47 -3.91 5.77 -8.17
CA LEU A 47 -4.27 4.40 -8.57
C LEU A 47 -5.44 4.41 -9.53
N GLN A 48 -5.31 3.69 -10.64
CA GLN A 48 -6.43 3.24 -11.47
C GLN A 48 -6.89 1.88 -10.98
N ILE A 49 -8.12 1.83 -10.48
CA ILE A 49 -8.75 0.55 -10.08
C ILE A 49 -9.74 0.14 -11.17
N ALA A 50 -9.66 -1.10 -11.65
CA ALA A 50 -10.64 -1.73 -12.52
C ALA A 50 -11.31 -2.88 -11.77
N VAL A 51 -12.65 -2.90 -11.74
CA VAL A 51 -13.43 -4.02 -11.19
C VAL A 51 -14.20 -4.66 -12.34
N TYR A 52 -14.17 -6.00 -12.41
CA TYR A 52 -14.77 -6.78 -13.48
C TYR A 52 -16.07 -7.49 -13.02
N PRO A 53 -16.96 -7.90 -13.95
CA PRO A 53 -18.25 -8.53 -13.62
C PRO A 53 -18.14 -9.83 -12.81
N ASP A 54 -17.02 -10.55 -12.89
CA ASP A 54 -16.78 -11.80 -12.15
C ASP A 54 -16.34 -11.58 -10.69
N GLY A 55 -16.28 -10.32 -10.27
CA GLY A 55 -15.84 -9.87 -8.94
C GLY A 55 -14.32 -9.81 -8.78
N SER A 56 -13.55 -10.02 -9.84
CA SER A 56 -12.12 -9.74 -9.85
C SER A 56 -11.86 -8.24 -10.01
N TRP A 57 -10.65 -7.82 -9.64
CA TRP A 57 -10.24 -6.43 -9.75
C TRP A 57 -8.73 -6.32 -9.91
N THR A 58 -8.30 -5.21 -10.50
CA THR A 58 -6.90 -4.78 -10.61
C THR A 58 -6.76 -3.35 -10.12
N ALA A 59 -5.58 -3.01 -9.60
CA ALA A 59 -5.18 -1.66 -9.23
C ALA A 59 -3.77 -1.42 -9.76
N GLU A 60 -3.61 -0.37 -10.55
CA GLU A 60 -2.34 0.01 -11.17
C GLU A 60 -2.04 1.48 -10.88
N SER A 61 -0.80 1.77 -10.51
CA SER A 61 -0.35 3.15 -10.29
C SER A 61 -0.15 3.89 -11.61
N ARG A 62 -0.59 5.14 -11.65
CA ARG A 62 -0.46 6.03 -12.82
C ARG A 62 0.76 6.94 -12.78
N ASN A 63 1.35 7.12 -11.61
CA ASN A 63 2.45 8.05 -11.37
C ASN A 63 3.68 7.40 -10.72
N ILE A 64 3.65 6.07 -10.55
CA ILE A 64 4.80 5.22 -10.20
C ILE A 64 4.69 3.95 -11.02
N ASP A 65 5.65 3.72 -11.91
CA ASP A 65 5.71 2.50 -12.70
C ASP A 65 6.02 1.28 -11.81
N GLY A 66 5.36 0.15 -12.09
CA GLY A 66 5.65 -1.13 -11.42
C GLY A 66 4.83 -1.43 -10.17
N ILE A 67 3.94 -0.53 -9.73
CA ILE A 67 2.92 -0.84 -8.71
C ILE A 67 1.66 -1.32 -9.42
N ILE A 68 1.48 -2.64 -9.47
CA ILE A 68 0.28 -3.30 -9.95
C ILE A 68 -0.13 -4.41 -8.98
N THR A 69 -1.41 -4.52 -8.68
CA THR A 69 -1.96 -5.60 -7.85
C THR A 69 -3.38 -5.92 -8.26
N GLY A 70 -3.92 -7.01 -7.72
CA GLY A 70 -5.27 -7.43 -8.02
C GLY A 70 -5.73 -8.53 -7.08
N GLY A 71 -6.99 -8.88 -7.22
CA GLY A 71 -7.59 -9.90 -6.38
C GLY A 71 -9.01 -10.22 -6.81
N ARG A 72 -9.69 -10.95 -5.93
CA ARG A 72 -11.11 -11.26 -6.04
C ARG A 72 -11.77 -10.92 -4.71
N GLY A 73 -12.96 -10.32 -4.78
CA GLY A 73 -13.61 -9.76 -3.59
C GLY A 73 -13.02 -8.41 -3.20
N GLN A 74 -13.87 -7.49 -2.76
CA GLN A 74 -13.49 -6.10 -2.47
C GLN A 74 -13.17 -5.88 -0.98
N GLU A 75 -13.49 -6.84 -0.12
CA GLU A 75 -13.42 -6.70 1.35
C GLU A 75 -12.02 -6.42 1.90
N ARG A 76 -10.98 -6.85 1.19
CA ARG A 76 -9.57 -6.59 1.53
C ARG A 76 -8.82 -5.81 0.46
N MET A 77 -9.51 -5.21 -0.50
CA MET A 77 -8.88 -4.52 -1.63
C MET A 77 -7.89 -3.45 -1.15
N ALA A 78 -8.30 -2.59 -0.22
CA ALA A 78 -7.46 -1.53 0.31
C ALA A 78 -6.19 -2.06 1.00
N GLU A 79 -6.28 -3.19 1.71
CA GLU A 79 -5.13 -3.81 2.37
C GLU A 79 -4.15 -4.40 1.36
N VAL A 80 -4.66 -5.09 0.34
CA VAL A 80 -3.85 -5.67 -0.75
C VAL A 80 -3.13 -4.58 -1.56
N ILE A 81 -3.79 -3.45 -1.80
CA ILE A 81 -3.19 -2.27 -2.43
C ILE A 81 -2.05 -1.70 -1.58
N LYS A 82 -2.26 -1.52 -0.28
CA LYS A 82 -1.22 -1.03 0.64
C LYS A 82 -0.03 -1.99 0.70
N ASP A 83 -0.28 -3.29 0.77
CA ASP A 83 0.76 -4.32 0.75
C ASP A 83 1.60 -4.24 -0.53
N ALA A 84 0.97 -4.05 -1.69
CA ALA A 84 1.67 -3.89 -2.96
C ALA A 84 2.58 -2.64 -2.96
N ILE A 85 2.08 -1.52 -2.43
CA ILE A 85 2.87 -0.28 -2.32
C ILE A 85 4.06 -0.47 -1.37
N PHE A 86 3.85 -1.03 -0.18
CA PHE A 86 4.95 -1.26 0.77
C PHE A 86 5.96 -2.29 0.24
N THR A 87 5.50 -3.30 -0.49
CA THR A 87 6.36 -4.29 -1.14
C THR A 87 7.23 -3.63 -2.21
N TYR A 88 6.66 -2.75 -3.05
CA TYR A 88 7.41 -2.00 -4.05
C TYR A 88 8.58 -1.21 -3.44
N PHE A 89 8.32 -0.53 -2.31
CA PHE A 89 9.36 0.21 -1.58
C PHE A 89 10.23 -0.66 -0.66
N SER A 90 10.03 -1.99 -0.66
CA SER A 90 10.73 -2.94 0.20
C SER A 90 10.67 -2.58 1.70
N ILE A 91 9.57 -1.95 2.13
CA ILE A 91 9.39 -1.54 3.53
C ILE A 91 9.21 -2.80 4.39
N PRO A 92 10.04 -3.01 5.42
CA PRO A 92 9.84 -4.09 6.35
C PRO A 92 8.47 -4.01 6.98
N SER A 93 7.85 -5.16 7.16
CA SER A 93 6.46 -5.20 7.61
C SER A 93 6.24 -4.51 8.96
N TYR A 94 7.20 -4.57 9.89
CA TYR A 94 7.13 -3.87 11.19
C TYR A 94 7.16 -2.33 11.06
N LEU A 95 7.64 -1.81 9.93
CA LEU A 95 7.64 -0.37 9.61
C LEU A 95 6.42 0.05 8.77
N CYS A 96 5.66 -0.89 8.20
CA CYS A 96 4.45 -0.55 7.44
C CYS A 96 3.45 0.19 8.33
N ASN A 97 3.08 1.40 7.92
CA ASN A 97 2.22 2.30 8.66
C ASN A 97 1.40 3.12 7.67
N ASP A 98 0.08 3.13 7.82
CA ASP A 98 -0.85 3.89 6.98
C ASP A 98 -0.50 5.38 6.89
N GLY A 99 0.09 5.94 7.94
CA GLY A 99 0.56 7.32 7.97
C GLY A 99 1.72 7.58 7.00
N LEU A 100 2.47 6.58 6.56
CA LEU A 100 3.53 6.74 5.57
C LEU A 100 2.98 6.99 4.16
N LEU A 101 1.72 6.62 3.91
CA LEU A 101 1.05 6.85 2.64
C LEU A 101 0.26 8.17 2.62
N LYS A 102 0.36 8.98 3.69
CA LYS A 102 -0.26 10.30 3.80
C LYS A 102 0.85 11.35 3.87
N MET A 103 0.90 12.29 2.94
CA MET A 103 1.68 13.52 3.09
C MET A 103 0.74 14.64 3.56
N ASP A 104 1.13 15.36 4.61
CA ASP A 104 0.51 16.62 5.06
C ASP A 104 -1.04 16.63 5.13
N ASN A 105 -1.63 15.59 5.72
CA ASN A 105 -3.08 15.40 5.87
C ASN A 105 -3.89 15.20 4.57
N GLU A 106 -3.26 15.13 3.39
CA GLU A 106 -3.97 14.75 2.16
C GLU A 106 -4.00 13.23 1.99
N ALA A 107 -5.20 12.70 1.76
CA ALA A 107 -5.40 11.27 1.51
C ALA A 107 -4.85 10.88 0.12
N ILE A 108 -4.40 9.63 -0.01
CA ILE A 108 -4.08 8.99 -1.30
C ILE A 108 -5.24 9.24 -2.27
N LYS A 109 -4.96 9.84 -3.43
CA LYS A 109 -5.97 10.09 -4.48
C LYS A 109 -6.21 8.80 -5.27
N ILE A 110 -7.32 8.14 -4.99
CA ILE A 110 -7.72 6.90 -5.68
C ILE A 110 -8.68 7.25 -6.82
N THR A 111 -8.32 6.91 -8.06
CA THR A 111 -9.22 7.05 -9.22
C THR A 111 -9.80 5.68 -9.58
N GLN A 112 -11.04 5.43 -9.18
CA GLN A 112 -11.71 4.16 -9.48
C GLN A 112 -12.46 4.22 -10.83
N ARG A 113 -12.30 3.18 -11.65
CA ARG A 113 -13.12 2.92 -12.84
C ARG A 113 -13.81 1.57 -12.68
N VAL A 114 -15.14 1.57 -12.67
CA VAL A 114 -15.94 0.33 -12.60
C VAL A 114 -16.31 -0.08 -14.02
N TYR A 115 -15.95 -1.30 -14.41
CA TYR A 115 -16.39 -1.89 -15.68
C TYR A 115 -17.59 -2.79 -15.36
N ALA A 116 -18.78 -2.35 -15.78
CA ALA A 116 -20.03 -3.10 -15.64
C ALA A 116 -20.29 -3.94 -16.90
#